data_AF-A0A3P7Z0U1-F1
#
_entry.id   AF-A0A3P7Z0U1-F1
#
_cell.length_a   1.000
_cell.length_b   1.000
_cell.length_c   1.000
_cell.angle_alpha   90.00
_cell.angle_beta   90.00
_cell.angle_gamma   90.00
#
_symmetry.space_group_name_H-M   'P 1'
#
loop_
_entity.id
_entity.type
_entity.pdbx_description
1 polymer ?
#
loop_
_entity_poly.entity_id
_entity_poly.type
_entity_poly.pdbx_seq_one_letter_code
_entity_poly.pdbx_strand_id
1 'polypeptide(L)'
;MRNSPKLVLLQEQLGDIVFVELPEKDAKIVKGESTGAVESVKAASDIYAPVSGTVTERNEVLEQEPGKINKSPFDEGWLYKLKLSDKNELGDLLSEKDYQEFKKEDEGHD
;
A
#
# COMPACT_ATOMS: atom_id res chain seq x y z
N MET A 1 -18.17 0.28 11.58
CA MET A 1 -17.13 -0.67 11.15
C MET A 1 -15.96 0.16 10.66
N ARG A 2 -14.93 0.35 11.48
CA ARG A 2 -13.68 0.97 10.99
C ARG A 2 -12.98 -0.14 10.20
N ASN A 3 -12.90 0.00 8.88
CA ASN A 3 -11.96 -0.76 8.09
C ASN A 3 -10.57 -0.34 8.57
N SER A 4 -10.02 -1.08 9.53
CA SER A 4 -8.65 -0.90 9.98
C SER A 4 -7.73 -1.31 8.82
N PRO A 5 -6.88 -0.42 8.28
CA PRO A 5 -5.84 -0.86 7.37
C PRO A 5 -4.85 -1.65 8.22
N LYS A 6 -4.93 -2.98 8.15
CA LYS A 6 -3.92 -3.89 8.70
C LYS A 6 -2.64 -3.70 7.90
N LEU A 7 -1.94 -2.62 8.19
CA LEU A 7 -0.53 -2.48 7.90
C LEU A 7 0.22 -3.32 8.96
N VAL A 8 0.06 -4.64 8.96
CA VAL A 8 1.27 -5.48 9.07
C VAL A 8 1.90 -5.39 7.67
N LEU A 9 3.21 -5.63 7.47
CA LEU A 9 3.75 -5.59 6.11
C LEU A 9 2.87 -6.53 5.27
N LEU A 10 2.01 -5.99 4.42
CA LEU A 10 0.88 -6.70 3.81
C LEU A 10 1.38 -7.98 3.11
N GLN A 11 2.59 -7.86 2.56
CA GLN A 11 3.39 -8.92 1.97
C GLN A 11 3.67 -10.12 2.92
N GLU A 12 3.90 -9.91 4.23
CA GLU A 12 4.09 -11.00 5.21
C GLU A 12 2.79 -11.79 5.44
N GLN A 13 1.65 -11.09 5.49
CA GLN A 13 0.34 -11.72 5.68
C GLN A 13 -0.11 -12.47 4.42
N LEU A 14 0.12 -11.87 3.25
CA LEU A 14 -0.24 -12.46 1.96
C LEU A 14 0.70 -13.61 1.56
N GLY A 15 1.95 -13.60 2.03
CA GLY A 15 3.00 -14.49 1.55
C GLY A 15 3.53 -14.04 0.18
N ASP A 16 4.00 -14.99 -0.63
CA ASP A 16 4.64 -14.69 -1.91
C ASP A 16 3.67 -14.01 -2.87
N ILE A 17 3.95 -12.75 -3.21
CA ILE A 17 3.17 -11.94 -4.14
C ILE A 17 3.50 -12.38 -5.57
N VAL A 18 2.45 -12.71 -6.32
CA VAL A 18 2.55 -13.24 -7.69
C VAL A 18 1.97 -12.30 -8.72
N PHE A 19 1.21 -11.30 -8.30
CA PHE A 19 0.62 -10.29 -9.19
C PHE A 19 0.38 -8.97 -8.46
N VAL A 20 0.43 -7.86 -9.22
CA VAL A 20 0.03 -6.53 -8.77
C VAL A 20 -0.66 -5.77 -9.90
N GLU A 21 -1.78 -5.14 -9.56
CA GLU A 21 -2.47 -4.15 -10.37
C GLU A 21 -2.12 -2.75 -9.83
N LEU A 22 -1.53 -1.93 -10.69
CA LEU A 22 -1.13 -0.55 -10.36
C LEU A 22 -2.04 0.45 -11.05
N PRO A 23 -2.28 1.63 -10.44
CA PRO A 23 -3.05 2.68 -11.09
C PRO A 23 -2.28 3.23 -12.31
N GLU A 24 -3.04 3.69 -13.30
CA GLU A 24 -2.46 4.29 -14.50
C GLU A 24 -1.77 5.63 -14.20
N LYS A 25 -0.75 5.94 -15.00
CA LYS A 25 -0.14 7.28 -14.97
C LYS A 25 -1.20 8.33 -15.31
N ASP A 26 -1.10 9.49 -14.66
CA ASP A 26 -2.04 10.61 -14.74
C ASP A 26 -3.46 10.32 -14.18
N ALA A 27 -3.70 9.13 -13.62
CA ALA A 27 -4.92 8.83 -12.89
C ALA A 27 -5.05 9.75 -11.66
N LYS A 28 -6.27 10.23 -11.41
CA LYS A 28 -6.63 10.90 -10.17
C LYS A 28 -7.11 9.87 -9.17
N ILE A 29 -6.54 9.89 -7.97
CA ILE A 29 -6.93 9.01 -6.86
C ILE A 29 -7.40 9.85 -5.69
N VAL A 30 -8.37 9.32 -4.94
CA VAL A 30 -8.97 9.98 -3.78
C VAL A 30 -8.66 9.15 -2.54
N LYS A 31 -8.30 9.83 -1.44
CA LYS A 31 -8.04 9.20 -0.15
C LYS A 31 -9.14 8.20 0.23
N GLY A 32 -8.72 6.98 0.58
CA GLY A 32 -9.60 5.89 1.01
C GLY A 32 -10.25 5.10 -0.12
N GLU A 33 -10.09 5.51 -1.38
CA GLU A 33 -10.54 4.72 -2.53
C GLU A 33 -9.50 3.68 -2.95
N SER A 34 -9.97 2.59 -3.55
CA SER A 34 -9.09 1.56 -4.12
C SER A 34 -8.35 2.12 -5.34
N THR A 35 -7.07 1.80 -5.44
CA THR A 35 -6.18 2.21 -6.54
C THR A 35 -5.66 1.03 -7.35
N GLY A 36 -5.96 -0.20 -6.93
CA GLY A 36 -5.40 -1.43 -7.48
C GLY A 36 -5.45 -2.57 -6.46
N ALA A 37 -4.72 -3.64 -6.72
CA ALA A 37 -4.71 -4.83 -5.87
C ALA A 37 -3.35 -5.55 -5.92
N VAL A 38 -3.06 -6.32 -4.88
CA VAL A 38 -1.97 -7.31 -4.86
C VAL A 38 -2.55 -8.69 -4.67
N GLU A 39 -1.97 -9.68 -5.34
CA GLU A 39 -2.39 -11.07 -5.20
C GLU A 39 -1.20 -11.97 -4.87
N SER A 40 -1.46 -12.91 -3.97
CA SER A 40 -0.59 -14.04 -3.67
C SER A 40 -1.27 -15.35 -4.04
N VAL A 41 -0.56 -16.46 -3.87
CA VAL A 41 -1.16 -17.80 -4.00
C VAL A 41 -2.24 -18.10 -2.95
N LYS A 42 -2.38 -17.26 -1.92
CA LYS A 42 -3.30 -17.46 -0.79
C LYS A 42 -4.50 -16.51 -0.83
N ALA A 43 -4.30 -15.27 -1.24
CA ALA A 43 -5.30 -14.23 -1.13
C ALA A 43 -5.04 -13.07 -2.09
N ALA A 44 -6.09 -12.29 -2.34
CA ALA A 44 -6.02 -10.99 -2.99
C ALA A 44 -6.35 -9.89 -1.96
N SER A 45 -5.70 -8.74 -2.07
CA SER A 45 -5.98 -7.57 -1.25
C SER A 45 -5.98 -6.32 -2.10
N ASP A 46 -7.02 -5.50 -1.95
CA ASP A 46 -7.06 -4.16 -2.51
C ASP A 46 -5.97 -3.27 -1.89
N ILE A 47 -5.49 -2.32 -2.68
CA ILE A 47 -4.62 -1.22 -2.26
C ILE A 47 -5.48 0.04 -2.20
N TYR A 48 -5.48 0.74 -1.06
CA TYR A 48 -6.24 1.97 -0.87
C TYR A 48 -5.32 3.19 -0.83
N ALA A 49 -5.75 4.30 -1.44
CA ALA A 49 -5.00 5.54 -1.43
C ALA A 49 -4.90 6.12 0.00
N PRO A 50 -3.70 6.34 0.55
CA PRO A 50 -3.55 6.98 1.86
C PRO A 50 -3.89 8.48 1.82
N VAL A 51 -3.75 9.10 0.64
CA VAL A 51 -3.96 10.52 0.36
C VAL A 51 -4.38 10.71 -1.09
N SER A 52 -5.05 11.83 -1.37
CA SER A 52 -5.57 12.24 -2.67
C SER A 52 -4.48 12.87 -3.54
N GLY A 53 -4.55 12.63 -4.86
CA GLY A 53 -3.60 13.24 -5.79
C GLY A 53 -3.66 12.69 -7.22
N THR A 54 -2.58 12.94 -7.97
CA THR A 54 -2.41 12.45 -9.34
C THR A 54 -1.17 11.58 -9.46
N VAL A 55 -1.33 10.38 -10.02
CA VAL A 55 -0.23 9.42 -10.22
C VAL A 55 0.76 10.00 -11.24
N THR A 56 2.01 10.17 -10.84
CA THR A 56 3.06 10.71 -11.73
C THR A 56 3.92 9.61 -12.34
N GLU A 57 4.00 8.47 -11.67
CA GLU A 57 4.84 7.33 -12.02
C GLU A 57 4.28 6.05 -11.40
N ARG A 58 4.36 4.93 -12.11
CA ARG A 58 4.04 3.58 -11.63
C ARG A 58 5.28 2.70 -11.79
N ASN A 59 5.46 1.73 -10.90
CA ASN A 59 6.61 0.83 -10.97
C ASN A 59 6.33 -0.34 -11.92
N GLU A 60 6.54 -0.11 -13.22
CA GLU A 60 6.32 -1.10 -14.29
C GLU A 60 7.16 -2.37 -14.10
N VAL A 61 8.27 -2.32 -13.34
CA VAL A 61 9.09 -3.51 -13.03
C VAL A 61 8.27 -4.56 -12.28
N LEU A 62 7.28 -4.17 -11.47
CA LEU A 62 6.49 -5.10 -10.68
C LEU A 62 5.54 -5.96 -11.51
N GLU A 63 5.26 -5.58 -12.76
CA GLU A 63 4.47 -6.41 -13.68
C GLU A 63 5.23 -7.69 -14.09
N GLN A 64 6.57 -7.63 -14.07
CA GLN A 64 7.45 -8.75 -14.39
C GLN A 64 8.04 -9.39 -13.12
N GLU A 65 8.28 -8.59 -12.08
CA GLU A 65 8.92 -9.01 -10.84
C GLU A 65 8.08 -8.65 -9.58
N PRO A 66 6.85 -9.17 -9.44
CA PRO A 66 5.96 -8.84 -8.32
C PRO A 66 6.55 -9.20 -6.95
N GLY A 67 7.40 -10.23 -6.89
CA GLY A 67 8.10 -10.65 -5.67
C GLY A 67 9.07 -9.60 -5.09
N LYS A 68 9.36 -8.50 -5.80
CA LYS A 68 10.09 -7.35 -5.22
C LYS A 68 9.30 -6.70 -4.08
N ILE A 69 7.97 -6.77 -4.09
CA ILE A 69 7.11 -6.30 -3.00
C ILE A 69 7.45 -7.04 -1.69
N ASN A 70 7.74 -8.35 -1.75
CA ASN A 70 8.17 -9.11 -0.58
C ASN A 70 9.61 -8.76 -0.15
N LYS A 71 10.54 -8.66 -1.11
CA LYS A 71 11.98 -8.57 -0.82
C LYS A 71 12.45 -7.17 -0.43
N SER A 72 11.86 -6.13 -1.00
CA SER A 72 12.30 -4.74 -0.84
C SER A 72 11.09 -3.79 -0.90
N PRO A 73 10.14 -3.88 0.05
CA PRO A 73 8.87 -3.14 -0.02
C PRO A 73 9.03 -1.61 -0.05
N PHE A 74 10.15 -1.08 0.47
CA PHE A 74 10.41 0.35 0.56
C PHE A 74 11.37 0.89 -0.51
N ASP A 75 12.17 0.03 -1.15
CA ASP A 75 13.12 0.46 -2.18
C ASP A 75 12.69 0.00 -3.57
N GLU A 76 12.89 -1.26 -3.94
CA GLU A 76 12.56 -1.74 -5.30
C GLU A 76 11.08 -2.08 -5.49
N GLY A 77 10.34 -2.27 -4.39
CA GLY A 77 8.94 -2.68 -4.32
C GLY A 77 7.94 -1.53 -4.22
N TRP A 78 8.36 -0.27 -4.41
CA TRP A 78 7.45 0.88 -4.41
C TRP A 78 6.37 0.71 -5.50
N LEU A 79 5.13 1.12 -5.22
CA LEU A 79 4.00 0.86 -6.13
C LEU A 79 3.83 1.98 -7.17
N TYR A 80 3.65 3.21 -6.71
CA TYR A 80 3.47 4.40 -7.54
C TYR A 80 3.92 5.66 -6.79
N LYS A 81 4.16 6.75 -7.54
CA LYS A 81 4.45 8.09 -7.01
C LYS A 81 3.28 9.01 -7.27
N LEU A 82 3.05 9.91 -6.32
CA LEU A 82 1.89 10.77 -6.33
C LEU A 82 2.28 12.25 -6.22
N LYS A 83 1.63 13.09 -7.04
CA LYS A 83 1.54 14.53 -6.78
C LYS A 83 0.30 14.79 -5.93
N LEU A 84 0.52 15.16 -4.66
CA LEU A 84 -0.55 15.44 -3.70
C LEU A 84 -1.45 16.58 -4.15
N SER A 85 -2.76 16.38 -4.05
CA SER A 85 -3.76 17.44 -4.24
C SER A 85 -4.01 18.24 -2.96
N ASP A 86 -3.89 17.60 -1.79
CA ASP A 86 -3.96 18.24 -0.48
C ASP A 86 -2.85 17.71 0.43
N LYS A 87 -1.99 18.59 0.94
CA LYS A 87 -0.90 18.20 1.85
C LYS A 87 -1.36 18.01 3.29
N ASN A 88 -2.52 18.56 3.66
CA ASN A 88 -3.03 18.47 5.03
C ASN A 88 -3.44 17.03 5.38
N GLU A 89 -3.83 16.23 4.38
CA GLU A 89 -4.17 14.81 4.57
C GLU A 89 -3.00 13.96 5.09
N LEU A 90 -1.75 14.43 4.95
CA LEU A 90 -0.58 13.77 5.55
C LEU A 90 -0.61 13.80 7.08
N GLY A 91 -1.26 14.82 7.67
CA GLY A 91 -1.41 14.94 9.13
C GLY A 91 -2.33 13.88 9.75
N ASP A 92 -3.15 13.21 8.94
CA ASP A 92 -4.02 12.13 9.38
C ASP A 92 -3.33 10.76 9.39
N LEU A 93 -2.10 10.67 8.85
CA LEU A 93 -1.31 9.44 8.82
C LEU A 93 -0.59 9.24 10.15
N LEU A 94 -0.40 7.98 10.52
CA LEU A 94 0.40 7.63 11.69
C LEU A 94 1.87 7.99 11.44
N SER A 95 2.55 8.49 12.47
CA SER A 95 4.00 8.55 12.46
C SER A 95 4.58 7.12 12.51
N GLU A 96 5.85 6.96 12.13
CA GLU A 96 6.54 5.66 12.26
C GLU A 96 6.41 5.10 13.68
N LYS A 97 6.57 5.94 14.70
CA LYS A 97 6.44 5.53 16.10
C LYS A 97 5.03 5.03 16.42
N ASP A 98 4.01 5.83 16.08
CA ASP A 98 2.61 5.49 16.37
C ASP A 98 2.19 4.23 15.63
N TYR A 99 2.72 4.03 14.42
CA TYR A 99 2.50 2.85 13.62
C TYR A 99 3.14 1.59 14.26
N GLN A 100 4.37 1.68 14.77
CA GLN A 100 5.01 0.57 15.50
C GLN A 100 4.27 0.21 16.80
N GLU A 101 3.69 1.18 17.49
CA GLU A 101 2.84 0.93 18.67
C GLU A 101 1.53 0.25 18.25
N PHE A 102 0.87 0.75 17.20
CA PHE A 102 -0.34 0.14 16.63
C PHE A 102 -0.13 -1.34 16.26
N LYS A 103 1.02 -1.69 15.65
CA LYS A 103 1.34 -3.09 15.30
C LYS A 103 1.41 -4.00 16.54
N LYS A 104 2.03 -3.55 17.63
CA LYS A 104 2.17 -4.34 18.86
C LYS A 104 0.83 -4.55 19.56
N GLU A 105 -0.07 -3.57 19.49
CA GLU A 105 -1.42 -3.69 20.04
C GLU A 105 -2.28 -4.68 19.23
N ASP A 106 -2.13 -4.70 17.90
CA ASP A 106 -2.83 -5.65 17.02
C ASP A 106 -2.30 -7.09 17.16
N GLU A 107 -1.00 -7.27 17.42
CA GLU A 107 -0.37 -8.57 17.73
C GLU A 107 -0.67 -9.08 19.15
N GLY A 108 -1.15 -8.22 20.05
CA GLY A 108 -1.44 -8.52 21.45
C GLY A 108 -2.88 -8.98 21.73
N HIS A 109 -3.69 -9.20 20.69
CA HIS A 109 -5.06 -9.71 20.79
C HIS A 109 -5.15 -11.16 20.27
N ASP A 110 -4.61 -12.09 21.07
CA ASP A 110 -4.95 -13.52 21.07
C ASP A 110 -5.46 -13.92 22.47
#